data_AF-A0A2A9N914-F1
#
_entry.id   AF-A0A2A9N914-F1
#
_cell.length_a   1.000
_cell.length_b   1.000
_cell.length_c   1.000
_cell.angle_alpha   90.00
_cell.angle_beta   90.00
_cell.angle_gamma   90.00
#
_symmetry.space_group_name_H-M   'P 1'
#
loop_
_entity.id
_entity.type
_entity.pdbx_description
1 polymer ?
#
loop_
_entity_poly.entity_id
_entity_poly.type
_entity_poly.pdbx_seq_one_letter_code
_entity_poly.pdbx_strand_id
1 'polypeptide(L)'
;MSWFSGGGNERMGMSGSERRNQAPAERRGSDESSAWSLGRFRDWATSKQVSDHQSELKKKNTYQFNIQSQGLVAKKPEGSVDHLAGLNQQLREQLVDVNRSLDEARRGRDDIRRERDKMKQELEAHRTFSSKVDAVSEADIMREVEALNNAIYQTSAAIADTGEIEQWQGVEISPSESTATFFGSPLLRLTQRTRKRPTFLTVSNALQACINHFCAHVLSYSFWSFHKESRLLRKIHEDIRASEPRTVCAHWRVLTYMHNRNVVHDHQSMVDMFLRRLVNVFGWQREAVEAMYGDDFSHIMKLALNVRDMIFRDYVSGEITIISPHPGEAFDSATMELTDPRSGAINEGCIRCTTDLGMKRTLLLQKRSGDQWINEEETVVLLKAKVVMERVQG
;
A
#
# COMPACT_ATOMS: atom_id res chain seq x y z
N MET A 1 -26.17 62.88 -20.39
CA MET A 1 -27.33 62.01 -20.71
C MET A 1 -27.32 60.88 -19.68
N SER A 2 -27.78 60.99 -18.43
CA SER A 2 -29.04 61.50 -17.86
C SER A 2 -30.28 60.99 -18.60
N TRP A 3 -30.99 60.01 -18.06
CA TRP A 3 -32.25 60.15 -17.29
C TRP A 3 -32.82 58.74 -17.03
N PHE A 4 -32.98 58.34 -15.75
CA PHE A 4 -34.26 58.15 -15.01
C PHE A 4 -35.05 56.87 -15.42
N SER A 5 -35.80 56.15 -14.58
CA SER A 5 -36.04 56.05 -13.12
C SER A 5 -37.30 55.18 -12.95
N GLY A 6 -37.51 54.67 -11.73
CA GLY A 6 -38.82 54.24 -11.20
C GLY A 6 -38.93 52.71 -11.10
N GLY A 7 -38.99 52.09 -9.93
CA GLY A 7 -39.83 52.42 -8.76
C GLY A 7 -41.19 51.74 -8.95
N GLY A 8 -41.81 51.00 -8.04
CA GLY A 8 -41.59 50.68 -6.63
C GLY A 8 -42.85 49.94 -6.14
N ASN A 9 -42.91 49.66 -4.84
CA ASN A 9 -44.06 49.23 -4.02
C ASN A 9 -44.54 47.77 -4.10
N GLU A 10 -44.46 46.96 -3.03
CA GLU A 10 -45.06 47.02 -1.67
C GLU A 10 -46.37 46.21 -1.58
N ARG A 11 -46.38 45.18 -0.72
CA ARG A 11 -47.37 44.84 0.34
C ARG A 11 -47.17 43.38 0.78
N MET A 12 -46.89 43.10 2.07
CA MET A 12 -47.87 42.83 3.15
C MET A 12 -48.90 41.75 2.76
N GLY A 13 -49.12 40.63 3.46
CA GLY A 13 -48.68 40.16 4.77
C GLY A 13 -49.51 38.92 5.17
N MET A 14 -49.31 38.45 6.41
CA MET A 14 -50.12 37.48 7.20
C MET A 14 -49.94 35.99 6.85
N SER A 15 -49.34 35.14 7.71
CA SER A 15 -49.69 34.68 9.09
C SER A 15 -50.67 33.49 9.11
N GLY A 16 -50.27 32.42 9.80
CA GLY A 16 -51.10 31.27 10.18
C GLY A 16 -50.33 29.95 10.00
N SER A 17 -49.56 29.45 10.98
CA SER A 17 -49.96 28.75 12.21
C SER A 17 -50.40 27.28 12.02
N GLU A 18 -49.65 26.38 12.68
CA GLU A 18 -50.04 25.08 13.24
C GLU A 18 -50.23 23.84 12.32
N ARG A 19 -49.35 22.85 12.50
CA ARG A 19 -49.59 21.59 13.27
C ARG A 19 -48.38 20.66 13.09
N ARG A 20 -47.57 20.47 14.14
CA ARG A 20 -47.52 19.25 14.97
C ARG A 20 -47.75 17.95 14.17
N ASN A 21 -46.66 17.24 13.89
CA ASN A 21 -46.62 15.78 13.86
C ASN A 21 -45.28 15.33 14.44
N GLN A 22 -45.34 14.77 15.65
CA GLN A 22 -44.27 14.04 16.33
C GLN A 22 -44.37 12.56 15.93
N ALA A 23 -43.27 11.96 15.48
CA ALA A 23 -43.01 10.52 15.43
C ALA A 23 -41.48 10.32 15.24
N PRO A 24 -40.89 9.16 15.58
CA PRO A 24 -40.08 9.05 16.78
C PRO A 24 -38.57 8.97 16.50
N ALA A 25 -37.79 9.44 17.47
CA ALA A 25 -36.35 9.27 17.55
C ALA A 25 -35.99 7.78 17.70
N GLU A 26 -35.37 7.22 16.68
CA GLU A 26 -34.75 5.90 16.73
C GLU A 26 -33.51 5.93 17.62
N ARG A 27 -33.51 5.00 18.58
CA ARG A 27 -32.47 4.75 19.57
C ARG A 27 -31.19 4.26 18.87
N ARG A 28 -30.15 5.08 18.84
CA ARG A 28 -28.75 4.63 18.78
C ARG A 28 -28.09 4.94 20.12
N GLY A 29 -28.15 3.98 21.03
CA GLY A 29 -27.55 4.10 22.35
C GLY A 29 -27.69 2.78 23.09
N SER A 30 -26.86 1.80 22.75
CA SER A 30 -26.76 0.58 23.59
C SER A 30 -25.49 -0.27 23.42
N ASP A 31 -24.53 0.05 22.54
CA ASP A 31 -23.35 -0.84 22.37
C ASP A 31 -22.02 -0.32 22.93
N GLU A 32 -21.88 0.97 23.26
CA GLU A 32 -20.66 1.46 23.93
C GLU A 32 -20.74 1.37 25.47
N SER A 33 -21.95 1.27 26.03
CA SER A 33 -22.13 1.13 27.49
C SER A 33 -21.89 -0.30 28.01
N SER A 34 -21.91 -1.30 27.14
CA SER A 34 -21.65 -2.72 27.48
C SER A 34 -20.14 -3.02 27.58
N ALA A 35 -19.32 -2.40 26.73
CA ALA A 35 -17.85 -2.54 26.80
C ALA A 35 -17.24 -1.82 28.02
N TRP A 36 -17.77 -0.64 28.39
CA TRP A 36 -17.35 0.12 29.59
C TRP A 36 -17.77 -0.53 30.92
N SER A 37 -18.76 -1.43 30.90
CA SER A 37 -19.26 -2.14 32.09
C SER A 37 -18.55 -3.47 32.32
N LEU A 38 -18.14 -4.19 31.27
CA LEU A 38 -17.37 -5.43 31.39
C LEU A 38 -15.96 -5.21 31.96
N GLY A 39 -15.28 -4.13 31.56
CA GLY A 39 -13.96 -3.77 32.10
C GLY A 39 -14.01 -3.49 33.62
N ARG A 40 -14.97 -2.63 34.04
CA ARG A 40 -15.18 -2.35 35.47
C ARG A 40 -15.62 -3.56 36.27
N PHE A 41 -16.37 -4.49 35.68
CA PHE A 41 -16.75 -5.73 36.37
C PHE A 41 -15.55 -6.65 36.60
N ARG A 42 -14.61 -6.70 35.65
CA ARG A 42 -13.37 -7.48 35.76
C ARG A 42 -12.40 -6.87 36.79
N ASP A 43 -12.29 -5.55 36.80
CA ASP A 43 -11.49 -4.81 37.77
C ASP A 43 -12.09 -4.89 39.19
N TRP A 44 -13.42 -4.84 39.30
CA TRP A 44 -14.12 -5.07 40.56
C TRP A 44 -13.97 -6.52 41.05
N ALA A 45 -14.07 -7.51 40.17
CA ALA A 45 -13.93 -8.92 40.54
C ALA A 45 -12.51 -9.25 41.03
N THR A 46 -11.48 -8.71 40.36
CA THR A 46 -10.08 -8.88 40.79
C THR A 46 -9.78 -8.11 42.08
N SER A 47 -10.29 -6.89 42.22
CA SER A 47 -10.16 -6.10 43.46
C SER A 47 -10.86 -6.78 44.65
N LYS A 48 -12.04 -7.36 44.43
CA LYS A 48 -12.78 -8.12 45.44
C LYS A 48 -12.05 -9.40 45.85
N GLN A 49 -11.50 -10.13 44.89
CA GLN A 49 -10.72 -11.35 45.16
C GLN A 49 -9.44 -11.04 45.97
N VAL A 50 -8.78 -9.91 45.69
CA VAL A 50 -7.63 -9.43 46.48
C VAL A 50 -8.04 -8.99 47.89
N SER A 51 -9.17 -8.30 48.01
CA SER A 51 -9.73 -7.88 49.31
C SER A 51 -10.11 -9.06 50.19
N ASP A 52 -10.75 -10.08 49.61
CA ASP A 52 -11.15 -11.29 50.33
C ASP A 52 -9.92 -12.07 50.81
N HIS A 53 -8.87 -12.16 49.97
CA HIS A 53 -7.62 -12.82 50.36
C HIS A 53 -6.86 -12.03 51.45
N GLN A 54 -6.87 -10.69 51.40
CA GLN A 54 -6.31 -9.86 52.47
C GLN A 54 -7.09 -9.97 53.78
N SER A 55 -8.42 -10.13 53.71
CA SER A 55 -9.28 -10.36 54.88
C SER A 55 -8.99 -11.71 55.54
N GLU A 56 -8.78 -12.77 54.75
CA GLU A 56 -8.37 -14.07 55.28
C GLU A 56 -6.98 -14.04 55.92
N LEU A 57 -6.02 -13.33 55.32
CA LEU A 57 -4.68 -13.15 55.91
C LEU A 57 -4.74 -12.40 57.24
N LYS A 58 -5.56 -11.34 57.33
CA LYS A 58 -5.79 -10.62 58.59
C LYS A 58 -6.40 -11.52 59.65
N LYS A 59 -7.42 -12.32 59.30
CA LYS A 59 -8.04 -13.30 60.22
C LYS A 59 -7.01 -14.31 60.71
N LYS A 60 -6.20 -14.90 59.84
CA LYS A 60 -5.14 -15.85 60.23
C LYS A 60 -4.10 -15.20 61.16
N ASN A 61 -3.68 -13.96 60.88
CA ASN A 61 -2.78 -13.23 61.78
C ASN A 61 -3.40 -12.92 63.14
N THR A 62 -4.68 -12.57 63.20
CA THR A 62 -5.39 -12.35 64.48
C THR A 62 -5.53 -13.65 65.28
N TYR A 63 -5.78 -14.78 64.62
CA TYR A 63 -5.79 -16.09 65.27
C TYR A 63 -4.40 -16.46 65.82
N GLN A 64 -3.33 -16.21 65.06
CA GLN A 64 -1.96 -16.50 65.47
C GLN A 64 -1.53 -15.62 66.66
N PHE A 65 -1.90 -14.34 66.65
CA PHE A 65 -1.66 -13.42 67.76
C PHE A 65 -2.45 -13.81 69.03
N ASN A 66 -3.70 -14.24 68.88
CA ASN A 66 -4.51 -14.70 70.02
C ASN A 66 -3.95 -15.98 70.65
N ILE A 67 -3.45 -16.93 69.86
CA ILE A 67 -2.79 -18.15 70.36
C ILE A 67 -1.49 -17.80 71.11
N GLN A 68 -0.75 -16.78 70.66
CA GLN A 68 0.46 -16.33 71.33
C GLN A 68 0.17 -15.59 72.65
N SER A 69 -0.94 -14.84 72.71
CA SER A 69 -1.35 -14.09 73.90
C SER A 69 -1.98 -14.96 75.02
N GLN A 70 -2.53 -16.14 74.68
CA GLN A 70 -3.13 -17.05 75.65
C GLN A 70 -2.12 -18.04 76.30
N GLY A 71 -0.83 -17.97 75.93
CA GLY A 71 0.22 -18.85 76.46
C GLY A 71 0.93 -18.39 77.75
N LEU A 72 0.53 -17.25 78.35
CA LEU A 72 1.25 -16.63 79.47
C LEU A 72 0.43 -16.54 80.77
N VAL A 73 -0.20 -17.63 81.22
CA VAL A 73 -0.59 -17.80 82.64
C VAL A 73 -0.43 -19.26 83.09
N ALA A 74 0.65 -19.50 83.82
CA ALA A 74 0.90 -20.50 84.87
C ALA A 74 0.19 -21.89 84.84
N LYS A 75 0.95 -22.93 84.47
CA LYS A 75 1.29 -24.11 85.30
C LYS A 75 2.29 -24.98 84.53
N LYS A 76 3.40 -25.39 85.17
CA LYS A 76 4.27 -26.47 84.65
C LYS A 76 3.49 -27.79 84.68
N PRO A 77 3.44 -28.53 83.57
CA PRO A 77 3.64 -29.96 83.62
C PRO A 77 4.77 -30.35 82.66
N GLU A 78 5.62 -31.27 83.07
CA GLU A 78 6.75 -31.79 82.29
C GLU A 78 6.33 -32.54 81.01
N GLY A 79 5.03 -32.65 80.70
CA GLY A 79 4.50 -33.09 79.40
C GLY A 79 4.08 -31.98 78.43
N SER A 80 4.15 -30.69 78.83
CA SER A 80 3.76 -29.55 77.97
C SER A 80 4.87 -29.10 77.01
N VAL A 81 6.13 -29.40 77.33
CA VAL A 81 7.28 -29.04 76.50
C VAL A 81 7.32 -29.92 75.24
N ASP A 82 7.08 -31.22 75.38
CA ASP A 82 7.00 -32.14 74.24
C ASP A 82 5.80 -31.84 73.32
N HIS A 83 4.66 -31.45 73.91
CA HIS A 83 3.50 -31.01 73.14
C HIS A 83 3.77 -29.72 72.35
N LEU A 84 4.41 -28.71 72.98
CA LEU A 84 4.82 -27.47 72.32
C LEU A 84 5.93 -27.69 71.28
N ALA A 85 6.84 -28.64 71.50
CA ALA A 85 7.85 -29.04 70.54
C ALA A 85 7.21 -29.69 69.31
N GLY A 86 6.27 -30.61 69.51
CA GLY A 86 5.49 -31.23 68.44
C GLY A 86 4.68 -30.21 67.62
N LEU A 87 4.05 -29.24 68.29
CA LEU A 87 3.31 -28.17 67.62
C LEU A 87 4.23 -27.25 66.79
N ASN A 88 5.40 -26.91 67.33
CA ASN A 88 6.40 -26.12 66.59
C ASN A 88 6.95 -26.88 65.38
N GLN A 89 7.13 -28.19 65.49
CA GLN A 89 7.54 -29.02 64.36
C GLN A 89 6.46 -29.06 63.27
N GLN A 90 5.19 -29.26 63.64
CA GLN A 90 4.06 -29.21 62.72
C GLN A 90 3.92 -27.84 62.02
N LEU A 91 4.11 -26.74 62.75
CA LEU A 91 4.07 -25.39 62.18
C LEU A 91 5.23 -25.15 61.19
N ARG A 92 6.42 -25.69 61.47
CA ARG A 92 7.57 -25.62 60.55
C ARG A 92 7.32 -26.41 59.28
N GLU A 93 6.75 -27.61 59.39
CA GLU A 93 6.36 -28.43 58.24
C GLU A 93 5.30 -27.72 57.39
N GLN A 94 4.28 -27.14 58.02
CA GLN A 94 3.27 -26.33 57.33
C GLN A 94 3.87 -25.09 56.64
N LEU A 95 4.85 -24.42 57.25
CA LEU A 95 5.53 -23.28 56.63
C LEU A 95 6.34 -23.70 55.39
N VAL A 96 7.01 -24.86 55.43
CA VAL A 96 7.73 -25.40 54.27
C VAL A 96 6.75 -25.74 53.15
N ASP A 97 5.64 -26.39 53.47
CA ASP A 97 4.61 -26.74 52.49
C ASP A 97 3.95 -25.50 51.87
N VAL A 98 3.62 -24.49 52.68
CA VAL A 98 3.07 -23.21 52.20
C VAL A 98 4.08 -22.47 51.33
N ASN A 99 5.36 -22.42 51.72
CA ASN A 99 6.39 -21.79 50.90
C ASN A 99 6.57 -22.50 49.56
N ARG A 100 6.56 -23.84 49.55
CA ARG A 100 6.61 -24.62 48.31
C ARG A 100 5.42 -24.31 47.40
N SER A 101 4.20 -24.32 47.96
CA SER A 101 2.99 -23.96 47.21
C SER A 101 3.02 -22.53 46.69
N LEU A 102 3.58 -21.59 47.47
CA LEU A 102 3.71 -20.19 47.07
C LEU A 102 4.72 -20.01 45.93
N ASP A 103 5.83 -20.73 45.96
CA ASP A 103 6.83 -20.71 44.89
C ASP A 103 6.30 -21.35 43.60
N GLU A 104 5.56 -22.45 43.69
CA GLU A 104 4.86 -23.05 42.56
C GLU A 104 3.83 -22.07 41.96
N ALA A 105 3.04 -21.40 42.82
CA ALA A 105 2.08 -20.39 42.38
C ALA A 105 2.75 -19.12 41.81
N ARG A 106 3.99 -18.80 42.21
CA ARG A 106 4.79 -17.72 41.60
C ARG A 106 5.27 -18.13 40.21
N ARG A 107 5.85 -19.32 40.08
CA ARG A 107 6.31 -19.85 38.78
C ARG A 107 5.16 -19.94 37.77
N GLY A 108 4.02 -20.49 38.18
CA GLY A 108 2.83 -20.56 37.32
C GLY A 108 2.34 -19.18 36.86
N ARG A 109 2.41 -18.16 37.73
CA ARG A 109 2.08 -16.78 37.34
C ARG A 109 3.07 -16.18 36.34
N ASP A 110 4.36 -16.44 36.53
CA ASP A 110 5.40 -15.93 35.62
C ASP A 110 5.28 -16.58 34.24
N ASP A 111 4.98 -17.88 34.17
CA ASP A 111 4.78 -18.58 32.89
C ASP A 111 3.54 -18.07 32.15
N ILE A 112 2.41 -17.91 32.84
CA ILE A 112 1.19 -17.30 32.27
C ILE A 112 1.47 -15.87 31.79
N ARG A 113 2.30 -15.11 32.51
CA ARG A 113 2.67 -13.74 32.11
C ARG A 113 3.48 -13.75 30.81
N ARG A 114 4.48 -14.62 30.69
CA ARG A 114 5.29 -14.77 29.48
C ARG A 114 4.45 -15.17 28.27
N GLU A 115 3.54 -16.12 28.45
CA GLU A 115 2.65 -16.56 27.38
C GLU A 115 1.71 -15.44 26.94
N ARG A 116 1.16 -14.68 27.88
CA ARG A 116 0.34 -13.50 27.58
C ARG A 116 1.13 -12.43 26.83
N ASP A 117 2.37 -12.16 27.23
CA ASP A 117 3.22 -11.16 26.57
C ASP A 117 3.55 -11.61 25.14
N LYS A 118 3.80 -12.90 24.93
CA LYS A 118 3.96 -13.50 23.58
C LYS A 118 2.69 -13.37 22.74
N MET A 119 1.54 -13.75 23.28
CA MET A 119 0.25 -13.60 22.58
C MET A 119 -0.06 -12.14 22.28
N LYS A 120 0.31 -11.21 23.16
CA LYS A 120 0.13 -9.77 22.94
C LYS A 120 1.00 -9.28 21.78
N GLN A 121 2.25 -9.70 21.72
CA GLN A 121 3.14 -9.39 20.60
C GLN A 121 2.62 -9.98 19.28
N GLU A 122 2.15 -11.22 19.28
CA GLU A 122 1.54 -11.86 18.11
C GLU A 122 0.27 -11.13 17.68
N LEU A 123 -0.60 -10.76 18.62
CA LEU A 123 -1.82 -10.01 18.36
C LEU A 123 -1.53 -8.61 17.83
N GLU A 124 -0.52 -7.93 18.36
CA GLU A 124 -0.07 -6.62 17.87
C GLU A 124 0.51 -6.73 16.45
N ALA A 125 1.30 -7.77 16.17
CA ALA A 125 1.76 -8.08 14.82
C ALA A 125 0.58 -8.35 13.87
N HIS A 126 -0.41 -9.15 14.27
CA HIS A 126 -1.62 -9.43 13.50
C HIS A 126 -2.50 -8.20 13.30
N ARG A 127 -2.63 -7.32 14.30
CA ARG A 127 -3.39 -6.07 14.16
C ARG A 127 -2.70 -5.10 13.21
N THR A 128 -1.37 -5.01 13.29
CA THR A 128 -0.57 -4.22 12.34
C THR A 128 -0.70 -4.81 10.92
N PHE A 129 -0.80 -6.13 10.80
CA PHE A 129 -1.02 -6.87 9.55
C PHE A 129 -2.43 -6.70 8.99
N SER A 130 -3.45 -6.59 9.85
CA SER A 130 -4.85 -6.53 9.42
C SER A 130 -5.38 -5.11 9.19
N SER A 131 -4.70 -4.07 9.68
CA SER A 131 -5.26 -2.70 9.75
C SER A 131 -4.63 -1.66 8.83
N LYS A 132 -3.73 -2.04 7.92
CA LYS A 132 -3.19 -1.08 6.94
C LYS A 132 -4.26 -0.72 5.91
N VAL A 133 -5.03 0.31 6.25
CA VAL A 133 -5.68 1.20 5.30
C VAL A 133 -4.60 1.77 4.38
N ASP A 134 -4.92 1.98 3.11
CA ASP A 134 -3.98 2.57 2.16
C ASP A 134 -3.47 3.92 2.67
N ALA A 135 -2.17 4.14 2.56
CA ALA A 135 -1.57 5.42 2.90
C ALA A 135 -1.81 6.47 1.80
N VAL A 136 -2.15 6.03 0.60
CA VAL A 136 -2.44 6.87 -0.58
C VAL A 136 -3.74 6.41 -1.24
N SER A 137 -4.53 7.35 -1.75
CA SER A 137 -5.74 7.02 -2.49
C SER A 137 -5.43 6.70 -3.96
N GLU A 138 -6.35 6.02 -4.64
CA GLU A 138 -6.26 5.79 -6.10
C GLU A 138 -6.18 7.11 -6.88
N ALA A 139 -6.89 8.14 -6.41
CA ALA A 139 -6.88 9.48 -7.03
C ALA A 139 -5.52 10.19 -6.87
N ASP A 140 -4.78 9.94 -5.79
CA ASP A 140 -3.42 10.47 -5.64
C ASP A 140 -2.47 9.81 -6.64
N ILE A 141 -2.58 8.49 -6.82
CA ILE A 141 -1.77 7.74 -7.80
C ILE A 141 -2.09 8.20 -9.23
N MET A 142 -3.38 8.38 -9.56
CA MET A 142 -3.79 8.91 -10.86
C MET A 142 -3.14 10.26 -11.15
N ARG A 143 -3.17 11.19 -10.19
CA ARG A 143 -2.60 12.53 -10.34
C ARG A 143 -1.10 12.49 -10.58
N GLU A 144 -0.38 11.60 -9.89
CA GLU A 144 1.06 11.43 -10.09
C GLU A 144 1.39 10.78 -11.45
N VAL A 145 0.56 9.85 -11.94
CA VAL A 145 0.69 9.29 -13.30
C VAL A 145 0.43 10.37 -14.35
N GLU A 146 -0.58 11.23 -14.16
CA GLU A 146 -0.83 12.36 -15.05
C GLU A 146 0.31 13.39 -15.02
N ALA A 147 0.88 13.67 -13.84
CA ALA A 147 2.07 14.52 -13.71
C ALA A 147 3.26 13.94 -14.47
N LEU A 148 3.48 12.61 -14.37
CA LEU A 148 4.49 11.89 -15.13
C LEU A 148 4.25 12.03 -16.65
N ASN A 149 3.04 11.75 -17.12
CA ASN A 149 2.68 11.89 -18.54
C ASN A 149 2.92 13.31 -19.06
N ASN A 150 2.54 14.33 -18.28
CA ASN A 150 2.77 15.73 -18.62
C ASN A 150 4.27 16.05 -18.72
N ALA A 151 5.08 15.60 -17.77
CA ALA A 151 6.53 15.80 -17.84
C ALA A 151 7.13 15.14 -19.09
N ILE A 152 6.73 13.91 -19.39
CA ILE A 152 7.17 13.18 -20.60
C ILE A 152 6.79 13.94 -21.88
N TYR A 153 5.56 14.44 -21.96
CA TYR A 153 5.10 15.24 -23.09
C TYR A 153 5.92 16.52 -23.25
N GLN A 154 6.08 17.31 -22.18
CA GLN A 154 6.79 18.59 -22.22
C GLN A 154 8.25 18.41 -22.61
N THR A 155 8.97 17.46 -22.01
CA THR A 155 10.37 17.18 -22.37
C THR A 155 10.48 16.70 -23.82
N SER A 156 9.56 15.84 -24.28
CA SER A 156 9.57 15.37 -25.67
C SER A 156 9.26 16.47 -26.67
N ALA A 157 8.36 17.40 -26.34
CA ALA A 157 8.02 18.56 -27.16
C ALA A 157 9.19 19.55 -27.21
N ALA A 158 9.83 19.83 -26.08
CA ALA A 158 11.00 20.71 -26.01
C ALA A 158 12.14 20.19 -26.90
N ILE A 159 12.48 18.90 -26.78
CA ILE A 159 13.51 18.27 -27.63
C ILE A 159 13.13 18.30 -29.12
N ALA A 160 11.84 18.14 -29.44
CA ALA A 160 11.37 18.23 -30.82
C ALA A 160 11.43 19.67 -31.37
N ASP A 161 11.36 20.69 -30.52
CA ASP A 161 11.33 22.10 -30.92
C ASP A 161 12.72 22.72 -31.12
N THR A 162 13.77 22.22 -30.45
CA THR A 162 15.12 22.81 -30.53
C THR A 162 15.79 22.72 -31.91
N GLY A 163 15.13 22.17 -32.93
CA GLY A 163 15.59 22.27 -34.32
C GLY A 163 16.84 21.46 -34.65
N GLU A 164 17.47 20.80 -33.66
CA GLU A 164 18.56 19.85 -33.89
C GLU A 164 18.13 18.62 -34.70
N ILE A 165 16.84 18.53 -35.06
CA ILE A 165 16.26 17.62 -36.04
C ILE A 165 17.16 17.44 -37.30
N GLU A 166 17.88 18.47 -37.73
CA GLU A 166 18.83 18.37 -38.85
C GLU A 166 20.01 17.44 -38.56
N GLN A 167 20.51 17.40 -37.32
CA GLN A 167 21.55 16.46 -36.87
C GLN A 167 21.04 15.00 -36.85
N TRP A 168 19.73 14.80 -36.97
CA TRP A 168 19.13 13.48 -36.99
C TRP A 168 19.18 12.89 -38.40
N GLN A 169 19.47 13.65 -39.44
CA GLN A 169 19.47 13.10 -40.80
C GLN A 169 20.80 12.37 -41.09
N GLY A 170 20.73 11.15 -41.65
CA GLY A 170 21.85 10.53 -42.37
C GLY A 170 22.86 9.66 -41.59
N VAL A 171 22.89 9.64 -40.25
CA VAL A 171 23.78 8.70 -39.52
C VAL A 171 23.12 7.32 -39.41
N GLU A 172 23.74 6.29 -39.97
CA GLU A 172 23.29 4.92 -39.72
C GLU A 172 23.71 4.53 -38.30
N ILE A 173 22.76 4.46 -37.37
CA ILE A 173 23.01 3.96 -36.02
C ILE A 173 22.55 2.51 -35.98
N SER A 174 23.44 1.65 -35.48
CA SER A 174 23.05 0.34 -34.99
C SER A 174 22.95 0.43 -33.46
N PRO A 175 21.73 0.49 -32.87
CA PRO A 175 21.58 0.48 -31.43
C PRO A 175 22.26 -0.77 -30.85
N SER A 176 22.89 -0.64 -29.68
CA SER A 176 23.46 -1.81 -28.99
C SER A 176 22.43 -2.92 -28.83
N GLU A 177 22.86 -4.18 -28.89
CA GLU A 177 21.97 -5.36 -28.78
C GLU A 177 21.08 -5.30 -27.53
N SER A 178 21.63 -4.83 -26.40
CA SER A 178 20.87 -4.61 -25.16
C SER A 178 19.75 -3.57 -25.33
N THR A 179 20.00 -2.48 -26.02
CA THR A 179 19.01 -1.42 -26.28
C THR A 179 17.95 -1.90 -27.26
N ALA A 180 18.37 -2.63 -28.30
CA ALA A 180 17.47 -3.19 -29.28
C ALA A 180 16.53 -4.24 -28.68
N THR A 181 17.06 -5.09 -27.79
CA THR A 181 16.26 -6.07 -27.03
C THR A 181 15.28 -5.38 -26.09
N PHE A 182 15.69 -4.27 -25.46
CA PHE A 182 14.85 -3.54 -24.50
C PHE A 182 13.63 -2.86 -25.14
N PHE A 183 13.83 -2.10 -26.22
CA PHE A 183 12.74 -1.39 -26.91
C PHE A 183 11.99 -2.28 -27.90
N GLY A 184 12.64 -3.34 -28.40
CA GLY A 184 12.09 -4.22 -29.42
C GLY A 184 12.04 -3.58 -30.81
N SER A 185 11.93 -4.44 -31.82
CA SER A 185 11.92 -4.03 -33.24
C SER A 185 10.87 -2.96 -33.59
N PRO A 186 9.63 -2.98 -33.05
CA PRO A 186 8.62 -1.98 -33.40
C PRO A 186 9.00 -0.54 -33.04
N LEU A 187 9.50 -0.29 -31.82
CA LEU A 187 9.93 1.05 -31.38
C LEU A 187 11.18 1.51 -32.14
N LEU A 188 12.14 0.61 -32.41
CA LEU A 188 13.31 0.97 -33.22
C LEU A 188 12.94 1.33 -34.66
N ARG A 189 11.96 0.62 -35.26
CA ARG A 189 11.45 0.99 -36.59
C ARG A 189 10.75 2.35 -36.56
N LEU A 190 10.04 2.67 -35.48
CA LEU A 190 9.44 3.99 -35.29
C LEU A 190 10.51 5.09 -35.28
N THR A 191 11.58 4.93 -34.51
CA THR A 191 12.66 5.92 -34.44
C THR A 191 13.42 6.04 -35.76
N GLN A 192 13.70 4.92 -36.45
CA GLN A 192 14.29 4.92 -37.79
C GLN A 192 13.42 5.64 -38.83
N ARG A 193 12.10 5.43 -38.81
CA ARG A 193 11.16 6.12 -39.72
C ARG A 193 11.12 7.62 -39.42
N THR A 194 11.04 7.98 -38.14
CA THR A 194 11.12 9.38 -37.69
C THR A 194 12.41 10.03 -38.15
N ARG A 195 13.54 9.34 -38.06
CA ARG A 195 14.85 9.83 -38.53
C ARG A 195 14.87 10.14 -40.03
N LYS A 196 14.23 9.30 -40.85
CA LYS A 196 14.18 9.47 -42.32
C LYS A 196 13.30 10.66 -42.75
N ARG A 197 12.29 11.00 -41.96
CA ARG A 197 11.34 12.08 -42.24
C ARG A 197 10.97 12.80 -40.95
N PRO A 198 11.91 13.56 -40.36
CA PRO A 198 11.69 14.12 -39.05
C PRO A 198 10.79 15.33 -39.17
N THR A 199 9.61 15.21 -38.58
CA THR A 199 8.69 16.31 -38.30
C THR A 199 8.57 16.45 -36.78
N PHE A 200 8.23 17.64 -36.30
CA PHE A 200 7.98 17.90 -34.88
C PHE A 200 7.14 16.80 -34.22
N LEU A 201 5.98 16.46 -34.84
CA LEU A 201 5.06 15.44 -34.31
C LEU A 201 5.67 14.03 -34.30
N THR A 202 6.38 13.63 -35.36
CA THR A 202 7.00 12.29 -35.42
C THR A 202 8.15 12.13 -34.43
N VAL A 203 8.88 13.21 -34.17
CA VAL A 203 9.97 13.25 -33.20
C VAL A 203 9.43 13.19 -31.78
N SER A 204 8.49 14.08 -31.45
CA SER A 204 7.84 14.10 -30.14
C SER A 204 7.17 12.75 -29.83
N ASN A 205 6.42 12.17 -30.77
CA ASN A 205 5.78 10.86 -30.54
C ASN A 205 6.78 9.72 -30.36
N ALA A 206 7.88 9.71 -31.12
CA ALA A 206 8.91 8.69 -30.97
C ALA A 206 9.62 8.80 -29.62
N LEU A 207 9.87 10.02 -29.16
CA LEU A 207 10.43 10.28 -27.83
C LEU A 207 9.46 9.82 -26.75
N GLN A 208 8.22 10.31 -26.74
CA GLN A 208 7.20 9.90 -25.77
C GLN A 208 7.08 8.37 -25.73
N ALA A 209 7.06 7.69 -26.87
CA ALA A 209 7.01 6.23 -26.93
C ALA A 209 8.19 5.55 -26.20
N CYS A 210 9.42 6.02 -26.45
CA CYS A 210 10.61 5.49 -25.79
C CYS A 210 10.62 5.80 -24.28
N ILE A 211 10.26 7.02 -23.89
CA ILE A 211 10.24 7.43 -22.49
C ILE A 211 9.13 6.69 -21.72
N ASN A 212 7.94 6.59 -22.28
CA ASN A 212 6.83 5.80 -21.72
C ASN A 212 7.18 4.33 -21.59
N HIS A 213 7.80 3.72 -22.61
CA HIS A 213 8.24 2.33 -22.53
C HIS A 213 9.23 2.11 -21.39
N PHE A 214 10.18 3.04 -21.21
CA PHE A 214 11.10 2.98 -20.09
C PHE A 214 10.38 3.16 -18.75
N CYS A 215 9.52 4.17 -18.62
CA CYS A 215 8.76 4.42 -17.38
C CYS A 215 7.83 3.26 -17.04
N ALA A 216 7.11 2.72 -18.01
CA ALA A 216 6.30 1.52 -17.86
C ALA A 216 7.15 0.33 -17.37
N HIS A 217 8.37 0.18 -17.87
CA HIS A 217 9.29 -0.83 -17.35
C HIS A 217 9.64 -0.58 -15.87
N VAL A 218 9.95 0.66 -15.49
CA VAL A 218 10.22 1.05 -14.09
C VAL A 218 9.03 0.80 -13.18
N LEU A 219 7.81 1.10 -13.66
CA LEU A 219 6.55 0.99 -12.94
C LEU A 219 5.97 -0.42 -12.96
N SER A 220 6.40 -1.27 -13.89
CA SER A 220 5.87 -2.62 -14.01
C SER A 220 6.23 -3.46 -12.80
N TYR A 221 5.34 -4.39 -12.47
CA TYR A 221 5.54 -5.44 -11.46
C TYR A 221 6.84 -6.25 -11.67
N SER A 222 7.41 -6.14 -12.87
CA SER A 222 8.69 -6.70 -13.27
C SER A 222 9.91 -6.03 -12.64
N PHE A 223 9.82 -5.39 -11.47
CA PHE A 223 11.00 -5.09 -10.64
C PHE A 223 11.88 -6.32 -10.40
N TRP A 224 11.29 -7.50 -10.47
CA TRP A 224 11.99 -8.78 -10.56
C TRP A 224 13.04 -8.80 -11.67
N SER A 225 12.73 -8.29 -12.87
CA SER A 225 13.39 -8.50 -14.17
C SER A 225 14.82 -7.95 -14.31
N PHE A 226 15.36 -7.25 -13.30
CA PHE A 226 16.78 -6.89 -13.30
C PHE A 226 17.70 -8.08 -12.99
N HIS A 227 17.16 -9.18 -12.46
CA HIS A 227 17.92 -10.39 -12.14
C HIS A 227 17.37 -11.63 -12.86
N LYS A 228 18.24 -12.60 -13.16
CA LYS A 228 17.83 -13.92 -13.71
C LYS A 228 16.85 -14.66 -12.78
N GLU A 229 16.90 -14.36 -11.49
CA GLU A 229 16.04 -14.90 -10.42
C GLU A 229 14.62 -14.32 -10.43
N SER A 230 14.36 -13.33 -11.29
CA SER A 230 13.08 -12.65 -11.44
C SER A 230 11.87 -13.56 -11.62
N ARG A 231 12.08 -14.64 -12.37
CA ARG A 231 11.03 -15.58 -12.77
C ARG A 231 10.51 -16.37 -11.58
N LEU A 232 11.41 -16.75 -10.65
CA LEU A 232 11.03 -17.52 -9.46
C LEU A 232 10.16 -16.68 -8.53
N LEU A 233 10.58 -15.44 -8.25
CA LEU A 233 9.82 -14.56 -7.36
C LEU A 233 8.46 -14.16 -7.95
N ARG A 234 8.39 -13.95 -9.27
CA ARG A 234 7.11 -13.76 -9.96
C ARG A 234 6.21 -14.97 -9.80
N LYS A 235 6.73 -16.18 -10.01
CA LYS A 235 5.96 -17.42 -9.84
C LYS A 235 5.48 -17.59 -8.39
N ILE A 236 6.35 -17.36 -7.40
CA ILE A 236 5.98 -17.39 -5.99
C ILE A 236 4.87 -16.38 -5.69
N HIS A 237 4.96 -15.17 -6.25
CA HIS A 237 3.91 -14.17 -6.09
C HIS A 237 2.58 -14.61 -6.70
N GLU A 238 2.60 -15.18 -7.91
CA GLU A 238 1.41 -15.70 -8.58
C GLU A 238 0.78 -16.85 -7.77
N ASP A 239 1.60 -17.76 -7.22
CA ASP A 239 1.14 -18.84 -6.35
C ASP A 239 0.49 -18.28 -5.06
N ILE A 240 1.15 -17.33 -4.37
CA ILE A 240 0.62 -16.64 -3.18
C ILE A 240 -0.68 -15.90 -3.52
N ARG A 241 -0.74 -15.21 -4.65
CA ARG A 241 -1.93 -14.49 -5.12
C ARG A 241 -3.10 -15.44 -5.35
N ALA A 242 -2.83 -16.66 -5.81
CA ALA A 242 -3.86 -17.65 -6.08
C ALA A 242 -4.33 -18.41 -4.82
N SER A 243 -3.43 -18.65 -3.84
CA SER A 243 -3.71 -19.48 -2.66
C SER A 243 -4.03 -18.70 -1.39
N GLU A 244 -3.49 -17.48 -1.23
CA GLU A 244 -3.54 -16.74 0.02
C GLU A 244 -4.59 -15.61 0.01
N PRO A 245 -5.06 -15.18 1.19
CA PRO A 245 -5.88 -13.98 1.31
C PRO A 245 -5.18 -12.74 0.72
N ARG A 246 -5.97 -11.81 0.17
CA ARG A 246 -5.46 -10.57 -0.45
C ARG A 246 -4.50 -9.78 0.46
N THR A 247 -4.81 -9.72 1.76
CA THR A 247 -3.96 -9.04 2.74
C THR A 247 -2.56 -9.65 2.80
N VAL A 248 -2.44 -10.98 2.74
CA VAL A 248 -1.15 -11.70 2.69
C VAL A 248 -0.39 -11.36 1.42
N CYS A 249 -1.05 -11.45 0.26
CA CYS A 249 -0.45 -11.10 -1.03
C CYS A 249 0.08 -9.65 -1.06
N ALA A 250 -0.73 -8.69 -0.60
CA ALA A 250 -0.34 -7.28 -0.55
C ALA A 250 0.83 -7.04 0.41
N HIS A 251 0.85 -7.69 1.58
CA HIS A 251 1.98 -7.59 2.52
C HIS A 251 3.26 -8.18 1.95
N TRP A 252 3.15 -9.35 1.32
CA TRP A 252 4.29 -9.98 0.67
C TRP A 252 4.88 -9.04 -0.37
N ARG A 253 4.04 -8.45 -1.23
CA ARG A 253 4.45 -7.45 -2.22
C ARG A 253 5.17 -6.25 -1.58
N VAL A 254 4.61 -5.66 -0.53
CA VAL A 254 5.21 -4.52 0.17
C VAL A 254 6.56 -4.90 0.79
N LEU A 255 6.63 -6.03 1.50
CA LEU A 255 7.87 -6.48 2.13
C LEU A 255 8.94 -6.78 1.09
N THR A 256 8.60 -7.52 0.03
CA THR A 256 9.58 -7.82 -1.00
C THR A 256 10.02 -6.56 -1.73
N TYR A 257 9.11 -5.62 -1.99
CA TYR A 257 9.46 -4.31 -2.54
C TYR A 257 10.45 -3.56 -1.64
N MET A 258 10.17 -3.47 -0.34
CA MET A 258 11.03 -2.77 0.63
C MET A 258 12.42 -3.37 0.73
N HIS A 259 12.52 -4.71 0.75
CA HIS A 259 13.81 -5.39 0.85
C HIS A 259 14.60 -5.35 -0.46
N ASN A 260 13.91 -5.35 -1.61
CA ASN A 260 14.54 -5.33 -2.91
C ASN A 260 14.87 -3.88 -3.37
N ARG A 261 14.15 -2.86 -2.88
CA ARG A 261 14.49 -1.44 -3.09
C ARG A 261 15.92 -1.10 -2.70
N ASN A 262 16.43 -1.70 -1.63
CA ASN A 262 17.82 -1.48 -1.18
C ASN A 262 18.86 -2.13 -2.09
N VAL A 263 18.45 -3.03 -2.98
CA VAL A 263 19.31 -3.77 -3.91
C VAL A 263 19.27 -3.17 -5.32
N VAL A 264 18.17 -2.51 -5.70
CA VAL A 264 18.00 -1.98 -7.06
C VAL A 264 18.45 -0.53 -7.16
N HIS A 265 19.09 -0.24 -8.30
CA HIS A 265 19.57 1.05 -8.80
C HIS A 265 18.97 2.28 -8.11
N ASP A 266 19.86 3.09 -7.55
CA ASP A 266 19.51 4.43 -7.07
C ASP A 266 18.99 5.31 -8.22
N HIS A 267 18.39 6.44 -7.84
CA HIS A 267 17.82 7.41 -8.79
C HIS A 267 18.80 7.75 -9.92
N GLN A 268 20.06 8.02 -9.59
CA GLN A 268 21.06 8.45 -10.57
C GLN A 268 21.43 7.32 -11.55
N SER A 269 21.55 6.09 -11.07
CA SER A 269 21.79 4.92 -11.92
C SER A 269 20.64 4.67 -12.91
N MET A 270 19.40 4.94 -12.48
CA MET A 270 18.23 4.84 -13.36
C MET A 270 18.23 5.91 -14.45
N VAL A 271 18.59 7.14 -14.10
CA VAL A 271 18.76 8.24 -15.07
C VAL A 271 19.90 7.93 -16.06
N ASP A 272 21.06 7.46 -15.59
CA ASP A 272 22.18 7.06 -16.45
C ASP A 272 21.78 5.96 -17.43
N MET A 273 21.15 4.90 -16.93
CA MET A 273 20.70 3.78 -17.76
C MET A 273 19.69 4.22 -18.82
N PHE A 274 18.77 5.11 -18.43
CA PHE A 274 17.75 5.67 -19.31
C PHE A 274 18.38 6.54 -20.40
N LEU A 275 19.22 7.52 -20.03
CA LEU A 275 19.95 8.39 -20.96
C LEU A 275 20.79 7.57 -21.93
N ARG A 276 21.55 6.60 -21.44
CA ARG A 276 22.36 5.71 -22.26
C ARG A 276 21.51 5.03 -23.33
N ARG A 277 20.35 4.49 -22.98
CA ARG A 277 19.45 3.82 -23.93
C ARG A 277 18.84 4.79 -24.93
N LEU A 278 18.36 5.94 -24.47
CA LEU A 278 17.77 6.97 -25.32
C LEU A 278 18.77 7.45 -26.36
N VAL A 279 19.96 7.83 -25.91
CA VAL A 279 21.06 8.29 -26.77
C VAL A 279 21.48 7.20 -27.76
N ASN A 280 21.49 5.91 -27.39
CA ASN A 280 21.75 4.82 -28.32
C ASN A 280 20.67 4.67 -29.41
N VAL A 281 19.40 4.93 -29.10
CA VAL A 281 18.30 4.81 -30.07
C VAL A 281 18.30 5.98 -31.06
N PHE A 282 18.52 7.20 -30.57
CA PHE A 282 18.46 8.41 -31.37
C PHE A 282 19.83 8.83 -31.94
N GLY A 283 20.93 8.25 -31.43
CA GLY A 283 22.33 8.49 -31.78
C GLY A 283 22.77 9.91 -31.50
N TRP A 284 22.32 10.45 -30.38
CA TRP A 284 22.75 11.74 -29.91
C TRP A 284 24.14 11.66 -29.26
N GLN A 285 24.72 12.82 -28.96
CA GLN A 285 25.86 12.89 -28.04
C GLN A 285 25.33 12.95 -26.62
N ARG A 286 25.82 12.03 -25.77
CA ARG A 286 25.31 11.89 -24.41
C ARG A 286 25.49 13.19 -23.63
N GLU A 287 26.68 13.77 -23.70
CA GLU A 287 27.09 14.96 -22.93
C GLU A 287 26.23 16.17 -23.29
N ALA A 288 25.86 16.31 -24.57
CA ALA A 288 24.99 17.38 -25.04
C ALA A 288 23.55 17.23 -24.50
N VAL A 289 23.00 16.02 -24.58
CA VAL A 289 21.64 15.71 -24.09
C VAL A 289 21.56 15.84 -22.57
N GLU A 290 22.60 15.38 -21.87
CA GLU A 290 22.69 15.48 -20.41
C GLU A 290 22.83 16.94 -19.96
N ALA A 291 23.61 17.76 -20.67
CA ALA A 291 23.74 19.18 -20.37
C ALA A 291 22.46 19.99 -20.62
N MET A 292 21.66 19.63 -21.63
CA MET A 292 20.44 20.36 -21.98
C MET A 292 19.19 19.88 -21.22
N TYR A 293 19.05 18.56 -21.03
CA TYR A 293 17.81 17.93 -20.56
C TYR A 293 18.01 16.99 -19.37
N GLY A 294 19.21 16.96 -18.78
CA GLY A 294 19.51 16.08 -17.64
C GLY A 294 18.57 16.29 -16.46
N ASP A 295 18.22 17.53 -16.16
CA ASP A 295 17.29 17.88 -15.08
C ASP A 295 15.86 17.40 -15.38
N ASP A 296 15.41 17.52 -16.63
CA ASP A 296 14.09 17.05 -17.06
C ASP A 296 13.97 15.52 -16.95
N PHE A 297 14.98 14.79 -17.42
CA PHE A 297 15.00 13.33 -17.30
C PHE A 297 15.13 12.86 -15.85
N SER A 298 15.89 13.60 -15.03
CA SER A 298 15.94 13.40 -13.59
C SER A 298 14.57 13.64 -12.95
N HIS A 299 13.83 14.65 -13.37
CA HIS A 299 12.49 14.92 -12.87
C HIS A 299 11.49 13.81 -13.27
N ILE A 300 11.48 13.38 -14.54
CA ILE A 300 10.66 12.26 -15.02
C ILE A 300 10.95 11.00 -14.20
N MET A 301 12.22 10.68 -13.96
CA MET A 301 12.60 9.50 -13.20
C MET A 301 12.15 9.58 -11.73
N LYS A 302 12.23 10.76 -11.10
CA LYS A 302 11.68 10.98 -9.74
C LYS A 302 10.18 10.71 -9.71
N LEU A 303 9.42 11.25 -10.66
CA LEU A 303 7.98 11.01 -10.76
C LEU A 303 7.67 9.51 -10.93
N ALA A 304 8.36 8.82 -11.84
CA ALA A 304 8.19 7.38 -12.03
C ALA A 304 8.51 6.57 -10.77
N LEU A 305 9.59 6.90 -10.05
CA LEU A 305 9.96 6.23 -8.80
C LEU A 305 8.94 6.52 -7.67
N ASN A 306 8.38 7.73 -7.63
CA ASN A 306 7.33 8.10 -6.67
C ASN A 306 6.04 7.32 -6.94
N VAL A 307 5.57 7.28 -8.19
CA VAL A 307 4.40 6.46 -8.59
C VAL A 307 4.64 4.98 -8.23
N ARG A 308 5.86 4.47 -8.47
CA ARG A 308 6.24 3.11 -8.07
C ARG A 308 6.13 2.91 -6.56
N ASP A 309 6.70 3.81 -5.76
CA ASP A 309 6.60 3.77 -4.31
C ASP A 309 5.13 3.74 -3.86
N MET A 310 4.28 4.60 -4.45
CA MET A 310 2.85 4.65 -4.12
C MET A 310 2.13 3.34 -4.43
N ILE A 311 2.34 2.77 -5.62
CA ILE A 311 1.70 1.50 -6.04
C ILE A 311 2.20 0.34 -5.18
N PHE A 312 3.52 0.21 -4.98
CA PHE A 312 4.12 -1.01 -4.43
C PHE A 312 4.23 -1.02 -2.91
N ARG A 313 4.26 0.15 -2.26
CA ARG A 313 4.41 0.27 -0.81
C ARG A 313 3.16 0.81 -0.13
N ASP A 314 2.58 1.86 -0.69
CA ASP A 314 1.63 2.70 0.04
C ASP A 314 0.17 2.33 -0.25
N TYR A 315 -0.10 1.65 -1.37
CA TYR A 315 -1.41 1.11 -1.76
C TYR A 315 -1.46 -0.42 -1.52
N VAL A 316 -2.42 -0.89 -0.74
CA VAL A 316 -2.55 -2.28 -0.23
C VAL A 316 -3.94 -2.87 -0.55
N SER A 317 -4.96 -2.03 -0.74
CA SER A 317 -6.36 -2.43 -0.96
C SER A 317 -6.62 -3.05 -2.33
N GLY A 318 -5.67 -3.01 -3.24
CA GLY A 318 -5.76 -3.66 -4.53
C GLY A 318 -4.41 -3.79 -5.20
N GLU A 319 -4.46 -4.17 -6.47
CA GLU A 319 -3.29 -4.17 -7.33
C GLU A 319 -3.49 -3.18 -8.46
N ILE A 320 -2.63 -2.16 -8.49
CA ILE A 320 -2.59 -1.19 -9.59
C ILE A 320 -1.53 -1.65 -10.58
N THR A 321 -1.89 -1.66 -11.86
CA THR A 321 -0.99 -1.98 -12.96
C THR A 321 -1.05 -0.88 -14.01
N ILE A 322 0.10 -0.62 -14.64
CA ILE A 322 0.20 0.37 -15.73
C ILE A 322 -0.27 -0.25 -17.03
N ILE A 323 -1.05 0.52 -17.79
CA ILE A 323 -1.45 0.20 -19.15
C ILE A 323 -0.48 0.94 -20.07
N SER A 324 0.41 0.19 -20.73
CA SER A 324 1.35 0.71 -21.71
C SER A 324 1.35 -0.22 -22.92
N PRO A 325 0.43 -0.02 -23.86
CA PRO A 325 0.34 -0.86 -25.05
C PRO A 325 1.63 -0.79 -25.87
N HIS A 326 2.06 -1.91 -26.44
CA HIS A 326 3.23 -1.94 -27.30
C HIS A 326 2.86 -1.58 -28.75
N PRO A 327 3.77 -0.96 -29.50
CA PRO A 327 3.56 -0.79 -30.94
C PRO A 327 3.36 -2.14 -31.64
N GLY A 328 2.31 -2.23 -32.47
CA GLY A 328 1.88 -3.44 -33.16
C GLY A 328 0.67 -4.12 -32.50
N GLU A 329 0.37 -3.83 -31.23
CA GLU A 329 -0.82 -4.36 -30.55
C GLU A 329 -2.11 -3.79 -31.16
N ALA A 330 -3.21 -4.53 -31.05
CA ALA A 330 -4.52 -4.08 -31.50
C ALA A 330 -5.09 -3.03 -30.54
N PHE A 331 -5.83 -2.06 -31.08
CA PHE A 331 -6.49 -1.04 -30.28
C PHE A 331 -7.64 -1.64 -29.45
N ASP A 332 -7.64 -1.36 -28.15
CA ASP A 332 -8.73 -1.71 -27.24
C ASP A 332 -9.35 -0.45 -26.63
N SER A 333 -10.55 -0.10 -27.08
CA SER A 333 -11.28 1.07 -26.60
C SER A 333 -11.63 1.03 -25.11
N ALA A 334 -11.61 -0.14 -24.46
CA ALA A 334 -11.87 -0.26 -23.03
C ALA A 334 -10.70 0.28 -22.19
N THR A 335 -9.46 0.08 -22.66
CA THR A 335 -8.23 0.42 -21.93
C THR A 335 -7.45 1.59 -22.55
N MET A 336 -7.81 2.00 -23.77
CA MET A 336 -7.06 2.96 -24.57
C MET A 336 -7.96 4.06 -25.14
N GLU A 337 -7.35 5.21 -25.40
CA GLU A 337 -7.96 6.33 -26.10
C GLU A 337 -7.00 6.91 -27.17
N LEU A 338 -7.56 7.49 -28.23
CA LEU A 338 -6.76 8.06 -29.32
C LEU A 338 -6.33 9.48 -28.98
N THR A 339 -5.05 9.80 -29.21
CA THR A 339 -4.54 11.18 -29.03
C THR A 339 -5.22 12.19 -29.97
N ASP A 340 -5.61 11.75 -31.18
CA ASP A 340 -6.41 12.54 -32.12
C ASP A 340 -7.68 11.77 -32.53
N PRO A 341 -8.87 12.14 -32.00
CA PRO A 341 -10.14 11.52 -32.35
C PRO A 341 -10.51 11.67 -33.83
N ARG A 342 -9.99 12.71 -34.51
CA ARG A 342 -10.27 12.98 -35.93
C ARG A 342 -9.49 12.06 -36.88
N SER A 343 -8.54 11.29 -36.35
CA SER A 343 -7.89 10.21 -37.10
C SER A 343 -8.86 9.08 -37.49
N GLY A 344 -10.07 9.07 -36.92
CA GLY A 344 -11.36 8.91 -37.61
C GLY A 344 -11.71 7.57 -38.26
N ALA A 345 -10.78 6.65 -38.41
CA ALA A 345 -11.04 5.33 -38.92
C ALA A 345 -10.06 4.35 -38.30
N ILE A 346 -10.36 3.06 -38.45
CA ILE A 346 -9.48 1.94 -38.13
C ILE A 346 -9.70 1.40 -36.70
N ASN A 347 -10.88 0.81 -36.48
CA ASN A 347 -11.06 -0.30 -35.51
C ASN A 347 -10.25 -1.57 -35.91
N GLU A 348 -9.50 -1.53 -37.01
CA GLU A 348 -8.75 -2.65 -37.60
C GLU A 348 -7.23 -2.40 -37.62
N GLY A 349 -6.73 -1.57 -36.72
CA GLY A 349 -5.42 -0.94 -36.82
C GLY A 349 -4.52 -1.32 -35.67
N CYS A 350 -3.22 -1.33 -35.94
CA CYS A 350 -2.22 -1.53 -34.90
C CYS A 350 -1.81 -0.20 -34.29
N ILE A 351 -1.51 -0.24 -33.00
CA ILE A 351 -0.92 0.87 -32.26
C ILE A 351 0.44 1.17 -32.85
N ARG A 352 0.71 2.43 -33.18
CA ARG A 352 2.03 2.90 -33.59
C ARG A 352 2.90 3.24 -32.39
N CYS A 353 2.34 3.88 -31.38
CA CYS A 353 3.01 4.20 -30.13
C CYS A 353 2.05 4.67 -29.04
N THR A 354 2.51 4.58 -27.80
CA THR A 354 1.83 5.08 -26.59
C THR A 354 2.42 6.44 -26.22
N THR A 355 1.55 7.47 -26.13
CA THR A 355 1.94 8.85 -25.77
C THR A 355 1.72 9.14 -24.30
N ASP A 356 0.73 8.49 -23.68
CA ASP A 356 0.44 8.65 -22.25
C ASP A 356 0.20 7.26 -21.65
N LEU A 357 0.79 7.01 -20.48
CA LEU A 357 0.56 5.80 -19.69
C LEU A 357 -0.85 5.83 -19.10
N GLY A 358 -1.54 4.68 -19.17
CA GLY A 358 -2.78 4.44 -18.44
C GLY A 358 -2.54 3.64 -17.17
N MET A 359 -3.60 3.40 -16.40
CA MET A 359 -3.55 2.54 -15.23
C MET A 359 -4.90 1.86 -14.97
N LYS A 360 -4.85 0.65 -14.43
CA LYS A 360 -6.01 -0.12 -14.00
C LYS A 360 -5.78 -0.70 -12.62
N ARG A 361 -6.87 -0.91 -11.90
CA ARG A 361 -6.89 -1.64 -10.64
C ARG A 361 -7.52 -3.01 -10.86
N THR A 362 -6.88 -4.05 -10.34
CA THR A 362 -7.42 -5.39 -10.28
C THR A 362 -7.73 -5.76 -8.83
N LEU A 363 -8.93 -6.28 -8.61
CA LEU A 363 -9.41 -6.80 -7.34
C LEU A 363 -9.72 -8.29 -7.50
N LEU A 364 -9.16 -9.11 -6.61
CA LEU A 364 -9.59 -10.50 -6.46
C LEU A 364 -10.81 -10.55 -5.55
N LEU A 365 -11.94 -10.93 -6.12
CA LEU A 365 -13.19 -11.16 -5.41
C LEU A 365 -13.42 -12.65 -5.24
N GLN A 366 -13.77 -13.08 -4.04
CA GLN A 366 -14.30 -14.42 -3.83
C GLN A 366 -15.81 -14.41 -4.07
N LYS A 367 -16.23 -15.09 -5.13
CA LYS A 367 -17.64 -15.24 -5.45
C LYS A 367 -18.06 -16.68 -5.28
N ARG A 368 -19.22 -16.87 -4.66
CA ARG A 368 -19.83 -18.19 -4.53
C ARG A 368 -20.49 -18.56 -5.85
N SER A 369 -20.01 -19.62 -6.48
CA SER A 369 -20.61 -20.22 -7.68
C SER A 369 -21.10 -21.62 -7.30
N GLY A 370 -22.39 -21.72 -6.95
CA GLY A 370 -22.97 -22.93 -6.38
C GLY A 370 -22.39 -23.26 -4.99
N ASP A 371 -21.81 -24.46 -4.85
CA ASP A 371 -21.18 -24.94 -3.61
C ASP A 371 -19.67 -24.69 -3.54
N GLN A 372 -19.07 -24.07 -4.57
CA GLN A 372 -17.64 -23.75 -4.61
C GLN A 372 -17.40 -22.23 -4.55
N TRP A 373 -16.31 -21.87 -3.89
CA TRP A 373 -15.78 -20.51 -3.92
C TRP A 373 -14.81 -20.39 -5.10
N ILE A 374 -15.06 -19.44 -5.99
CA ILE A 374 -14.20 -19.15 -7.14
C ILE A 374 -13.64 -17.74 -6.95
N ASN A 375 -12.35 -17.58 -7.22
CA ASN A 375 -11.71 -16.27 -7.30
C ASN A 375 -12.04 -15.66 -8.67
N GLU A 376 -12.79 -14.55 -8.69
CA GLU A 376 -13.09 -13.75 -9.88
C GLU A 376 -12.26 -12.47 -9.83
N GLU A 377 -11.59 -12.11 -10.92
CA GLU A 377 -10.85 -10.85 -11.03
C GLU A 377 -11.74 -9.75 -11.59
N GLU A 378 -12.01 -8.73 -10.78
CA GLU A 378 -12.63 -7.50 -11.24
C GLU A 378 -11.53 -6.51 -11.63
N THR A 379 -11.54 -6.03 -12.87
CA THR A 379 -10.60 -5.03 -13.35
C THR A 379 -11.33 -3.73 -13.67
N VAL A 380 -10.87 -2.64 -13.07
CA VAL A 380 -11.40 -1.29 -13.28
C VAL A 380 -10.30 -0.44 -13.91
N VAL A 381 -10.55 0.10 -15.10
CA VAL A 381 -9.66 1.07 -15.75
C VAL A 381 -9.83 2.42 -15.06
N LEU A 382 -8.75 2.93 -14.48
CA LEU A 382 -8.76 4.20 -13.76
C LEU A 382 -8.30 5.35 -14.67
N LEU A 383 -7.32 5.08 -15.54
CA LEU A 383 -6.84 5.99 -16.57
C LEU A 383 -6.59 5.21 -17.85
N LYS A 384 -7.14 5.66 -18.98
CA LYS A 384 -6.86 5.04 -20.29
C LYS A 384 -5.50 5.48 -20.80
N ALA A 385 -4.80 4.56 -21.47
CA ALA A 385 -3.56 4.91 -22.15
C ALA A 385 -3.88 5.71 -23.42
N LYS A 386 -3.13 6.79 -23.69
CA LYS A 386 -3.26 7.51 -24.96
C LYS A 386 -2.33 6.91 -26.00
N VAL A 387 -2.89 6.62 -27.17
CA VAL A 387 -2.17 5.96 -28.26
C VAL A 387 -2.36 6.66 -29.59
N VAL A 388 -1.33 6.52 -30.43
CA VAL A 388 -1.34 6.93 -31.83
C VAL A 388 -1.41 5.66 -32.68
N MET A 389 -2.31 5.64 -33.65
CA MET A 389 -2.50 4.50 -34.55
C MET A 389 -1.53 4.53 -35.74
N GLU A 390 -1.20 3.36 -36.28
CA GLU A 390 -0.52 3.29 -37.58
C GLU A 390 -1.54 3.64 -38.68
N ARG A 391 -1.20 4.61 -39.53
CA ARG A 391 -2.04 4.91 -40.71
C ARG A 391 -1.89 3.76 -41.69
N VAL A 392 -2.99 3.09 -42.02
CA VAL A 392 -3.04 2.19 -43.17
C VAL A 392 -2.77 3.04 -44.40
N GLN A 393 -1.63 2.84 -45.06
CA GLN A 393 -1.38 3.44 -46.36
C GLN A 393 -2.30 2.72 -47.35
N GLY A 394 -3.38 3.40 -47.74
CA GLY A 394 -4.18 3.04 -48.92
C GLY A 394 -3.49 3.44 -50.21
#